data_AF-A0A9D6EUV4-F1
#
_entry.id   AF-A0A9D6EUV4-F1
#
_cell.length_a   1.000
_cell.length_b   1.000
_cell.length_c   1.000
_cell.angle_alpha   90.00
_cell.angle_beta   90.00
_cell.angle_gamma   90.00
#
_symmetry.space_group_name_H-M   'P 1'
#
loop_
_entity.id
_entity.type
_entity.pdbx_description
1 polymer ?
#
loop_
_entity_poly.entity_id
_entity_poly.type
_entity_poly.pdbx_seq_one_letter_code
_entity_poly.pdbx_strand_id
1 'polypeptide(L)'
;MLKTYLYIPDHLERKITVTAKHLRKSKAEVIRQALEEGFNAIEKQKSGGAEVLLQLAEIGKKYKLKGPRDASINHDYYLWGLPKKNPRIKP
;
A
#
# COMPACT_ATOMS: atom_id res chain seq x y z
N MET A 1 12.98 24.21 15.71
CA MET A 1 12.84 22.82 16.23
C MET A 1 12.08 22.89 17.55
N LEU A 2 11.00 22.12 17.69
CA LEU A 2 10.24 22.03 18.94
C LEU A 2 10.75 20.85 19.77
N LYS A 3 10.86 21.03 21.09
CA LYS A 3 11.19 19.93 22.01
C LYS A 3 9.89 19.29 22.48
N THR A 4 9.77 17.98 22.27
CA THR A 4 8.62 17.18 22.72
C THR A 4 9.13 16.13 23.69
N TYR A 5 8.46 15.99 24.83
CA TYR A 5 8.75 14.94 25.81
C TYR A 5 7.74 13.81 25.63
N LEU A 6 8.24 12.59 25.46
CA LEU A 6 7.43 11.38 25.31
C LEU A 6 7.95 10.33 26.28
N TYR A 7 7.04 9.64 26.96
CA TYR A 7 7.40 8.49 27.77
C TYR A 7 7.65 7.28 26.88
N ILE A 8 8.85 6.69 26.98
CA ILE A 8 9.25 5.53 26.19
C ILE A 8 9.45 4.35 27.17
N PRO A 9 8.75 3.22 26.97
CA PRO A 9 8.98 2.00 27.74
C PRO A 9 10.41 1.46 27.58
N ASP A 10 10.93 0.80 28.62
CA ASP A 10 12.31 0.26 28.65
C ASP A 10 12.66 -0.63 27.45
N HIS A 11 11.71 -1.43 26.98
CA HIS A 11 11.93 -2.33 25.85
C HIS A 11 12.16 -1.56 24.53
N LEU A 12 11.47 -0.43 24.34
CA LEU A 12 11.66 0.44 23.18
C LEU A 12 12.97 1.22 23.27
N GLU A 13 13.33 1.72 24.46
CA GLU A 13 14.59 2.43 24.67
C GLU A 13 15.81 1.54 24.38
N ARG A 14 15.74 0.26 24.79
CA ARG A 14 16.77 -0.74 24.44
C ARG A 14 16.87 -0.90 22.92
N LYS A 15 15.75 -1.04 22.22
CA LYS A 15 15.71 -1.18 20.76
C LYS A 15 16.29 0.06 20.07
N ILE A 16 15.89 1.27 20.48
CA ILE A 16 16.41 2.54 19.96
C ILE A 16 17.93 2.60 20.14
N THR A 17 18.43 2.23 21.32
CA THR A 17 19.87 2.27 21.62
C THR A 17 20.66 1.29 20.75
N VAL A 18 20.16 0.07 20.56
CA VAL A 18 20.82 -0.94 19.70
C VAL A 18 20.83 -0.46 18.24
N THR A 19 19.70 0.03 17.73
CA THR A 19 19.59 0.54 16.36
C THR A 19 20.47 1.76 16.13
N ALA A 20 20.53 2.69 17.08
CA ALA A 20 21.40 3.88 16.99
C ALA A 20 22.88 3.49 16.90
N LYS A 21 23.32 2.50 17.69
CA LYS A 21 24.69 1.96 17.61
C LYS A 21 24.96 1.30 16.26
N HIS A 22 24.02 0.48 15.78
CA HIS A 22 24.17 -0.23 14.51
C HIS A 22 24.26 0.72 13.31
N LEU A 23 23.37 1.72 13.26
CA LEU A 23 23.31 2.70 12.18
C LEU A 23 24.31 3.85 12.32
N ARG A 24 25.06 3.92 13.44
CA ARG A 24 25.96 5.04 13.79
C ARG A 24 25.27 6.41 13.75
N LYS A 25 24.02 6.46 14.17
CA LYS A 25 23.18 7.68 14.20
C LYS A 25 22.84 8.08 15.63
N SER A 26 22.44 9.33 15.83
CA SER A 26 21.93 9.79 17.12
C SER A 26 20.57 9.14 17.44
N LYS A 27 20.27 8.90 18.73
CA LYS A 27 18.96 8.37 19.15
C LYS A 27 17.81 9.23 18.63
N ALA A 28 17.96 10.55 18.67
CA ALA A 28 16.95 11.49 18.17
C ALA A 28 16.73 11.39 16.65
N GLU A 29 17.76 11.09 15.87
CA GLU A 29 17.61 10.85 14.44
C GLU A 29 16.91 9.53 14.15
N VAL A 30 17.27 8.46 14.88
CA VAL A 30 16.60 7.16 14.77
C VAL A 30 15.12 7.28 15.12
N ILE A 31 14.77 8.00 16.19
CA ILE A 31 13.38 8.23 16.59
C ILE A 31 12.63 9.02 15.51
N ARG A 32 13.22 10.09 14.97
CA ARG A 32 12.60 10.88 13.89
C ARG A 32 12.32 10.02 12.66
N GLN A 33 13.30 9.26 12.20
CA GLN A 33 13.16 8.38 11.04
C GLN A 33 12.08 7.32 11.28
N ALA A 34 12.08 6.69 12.45
CA ALA A 34 11.07 5.68 12.79
C ALA A 34 9.64 6.26 12.86
N LEU A 35 9.50 7.50 13.35
CA LEU A 35 8.21 8.19 13.35
C LEU A 35 7.74 8.51 11.94
N GLU A 36 8.62 9.03 11.09
CA GLU A 36 8.30 9.36 9.69
C GLU A 36 7.89 8.12 8.89
N GLU A 37 8.65 7.04 8.99
CA GLU A 37 8.30 5.76 8.38
C GLU A 37 7.00 5.18 8.95
N GLY A 38 6.79 5.33 10.26
CA GLY A 38 5.56 4.91 10.95
C GLY A 38 4.32 5.65 10.46
N PHE A 39 4.39 6.97 10.30
CA PHE A 39 3.29 7.77 9.76
C PHE A 39 3.01 7.42 8.30
N ASN A 40 4.05 7.27 7.47
CA ASN A 40 3.89 6.82 6.09
C ASN A 40 3.22 5.44 6.00
N ALA A 41 3.56 4.51 6.90
CA ALA A 41 2.93 3.20 6.94
C ALA A 41 1.44 3.29 7.36
N ILE A 42 1.12 4.15 8.32
CA ILE A 42 -0.26 4.40 8.77
C ILE A 42 -1.08 5.05 7.65
N GLU A 43 -0.51 6.03 6.94
CA GLU A 43 -1.16 6.68 5.80
C GLU A 43 -1.42 5.69 4.65
N LYS A 44 -0.44 4.82 4.34
CA LYS A 44 -0.63 3.73 3.36
C LYS A 44 -1.64 2.67 3.80
N GLN A 45 -1.83 2.45 5.10
CA GLN A 45 -2.93 1.61 5.59
C GLN A 45 -4.29 2.32 5.50
N LYS A 46 -4.31 3.66 5.59
CA LYS A 46 -5.51 4.47 5.47
C LYS A 46 -6.01 4.66 4.04
N SER A 47 -5.18 4.44 3.02
CA SER A 47 -5.65 4.29 1.63
C SER A 47 -6.45 2.98 1.53
N GLY A 48 -7.68 3.03 2.03
CA GLY A 48 -8.63 1.95 1.98
C GLY A 48 -8.99 1.62 0.53
N GLY A 49 -9.54 0.44 0.31
CA GLY A 49 -9.81 -0.09 -1.03
C GLY A 49 -10.53 0.90 -1.97
N ALA A 50 -11.36 1.81 -1.44
CA ALA A 50 -12.02 2.85 -2.23
C ALA A 50 -11.05 3.82 -2.94
N GLU A 51 -10.00 4.29 -2.28
CA GLU A 51 -9.03 5.22 -2.88
C GLU A 51 -8.19 4.52 -3.96
N VAL A 52 -7.81 3.26 -3.70
CA VAL A 52 -7.12 2.41 -4.67
C VAL A 52 -8.00 2.12 -5.89
N LEU A 53 -9.29 1.88 -5.70
CA LEU A 53 -10.26 1.69 -6.79
C LEU A 53 -10.44 2.96 -7.62
N LEU A 54 -10.43 4.14 -6.99
CA LEU A 54 -10.48 5.43 -7.70
C LEU A 54 -9.22 5.64 -8.53
N GLN A 55 -8.03 5.40 -7.98
CA GLN A 55 -6.77 5.46 -8.73
C GLN A 55 -6.75 4.47 -9.91
N LEU A 56 -7.28 3.26 -9.72
CA LEU A 56 -7.40 2.27 -10.79
C LEU A 56 -8.38 2.73 -11.89
N ALA A 57 -9.49 3.36 -11.51
CA ALA A 57 -10.45 3.93 -12.45
C ALA A 57 -9.84 5.10 -13.26
N GLU A 58 -9.02 5.95 -12.64
CA GLU A 58 -8.29 7.02 -13.31
C GLU A 58 -7.29 6.48 -14.34
N ILE A 59 -6.54 5.44 -13.98
CA ILE A 59 -5.65 4.73 -14.92
C ILE A 59 -6.47 4.16 -16.08
N GLY A 60 -7.61 3.50 -15.78
CA GLY A 60 -8.53 2.98 -16.80
C GLY A 60 -9.02 4.06 -17.76
N LYS A 61 -9.35 5.25 -17.24
CA LYS A 61 -9.77 6.41 -18.04
C LYS A 61 -8.64 6.94 -18.91
N LYS A 62 -7.42 7.09 -18.36
CA LYS A 62 -6.24 7.59 -19.07
C LYS A 62 -5.86 6.73 -20.27
N TYR A 63 -5.87 5.41 -20.08
CA TYR A 63 -5.51 4.46 -21.14
C TYR A 63 -6.72 3.98 -21.96
N LYS A 64 -7.91 4.53 -21.72
CA LYS A 64 -9.18 4.14 -22.36
C LYS A 64 -9.41 2.63 -22.31
N LEU A 65 -9.06 2.00 -21.18
CA LEU A 65 -9.25 0.57 -20.99
C LEU A 65 -10.73 0.24 -21.10
N LYS A 66 -11.07 -0.64 -22.04
CA LYS A 66 -12.40 -1.21 -22.19
C LYS A 66 -12.27 -2.72 -22.08
N GLY A 67 -12.86 -3.27 -21.02
CA GLY A 67 -13.01 -4.71 -20.88
C GLY A 67 -14.14 -5.24 -21.77
N PRO A 68 -14.11 -6.53 -22.11
CA PRO A 68 -15.22 -7.18 -22.81
C PRO A 68 -16.45 -7.21 -21.89
N ARG A 69 -17.64 -7.05 -22.46
CA ARG A 69 -18.92 -6.95 -21.72
C ARG A 69 -19.24 -8.22 -20.92
N ASP A 70 -18.69 -9.35 -21.35
CA ASP A 70 -18.86 -10.67 -20.74
C ASP A 70 -17.70 -11.05 -19.81
N ALA A 71 -16.82 -10.11 -19.43
CA ALA A 71 -15.65 -10.36 -18.59
C ALA A 71 -15.98 -11.08 -17.28
N SER A 72 -17.10 -10.75 -16.62
CA SER A 72 -17.49 -11.38 -15.35
C SER A 72 -17.86 -12.86 -15.51
N ILE A 73 -18.44 -13.23 -16.66
CA ILE A 73 -18.94 -14.59 -16.95
C ILE A 73 -17.84 -15.46 -17.56
N ASN A 74 -16.98 -14.85 -18.38
CA ASN A 74 -15.98 -15.53 -19.19
C ASN A 74 -14.54 -15.17 -18.76
N HIS A 75 -14.30 -14.84 -17.48
CA HIS A 75 -12.98 -14.45 -16.97
C HIS A 75 -11.92 -15.53 -17.24
N ASP A 76 -12.27 -16.81 -17.09
CA ASP A 76 -11.36 -17.93 -17.38
C ASP A 76 -10.94 -18.00 -18.86
N TYR A 77 -11.84 -17.64 -19.77
CA TYR A 77 -11.52 -17.54 -21.19
C TYR A 77 -10.51 -16.41 -21.44
N TYR A 78 -10.70 -15.25 -20.83
CA TYR A 78 -9.83 -14.08 -21.04
C TYR A 78 -8.49 -14.19 -20.31
N LEU A 79 -8.44 -14.88 -19.16
CA LEU A 79 -7.22 -15.03 -18.35
C LEU A 79 -6.40 -16.26 -18.75
N TRP A 80 -7.05 -17.36 -19.11
CA TRP A 80 -6.41 -18.68 -19.27
C TRP A 80 -6.63 -19.32 -20.64
N GLY A 81 -7.43 -18.72 -21.53
CA GLY A 81 -7.72 -19.27 -22.86
C GLY A 81 -8.65 -20.49 -22.85
N LEU A 82 -9.33 -20.74 -21.73
CA LEU A 82 -10.31 -21.82 -21.61
C LEU A 82 -11.56 -21.54 -22.45
N PRO A 83 -12.34 -22.56 -22.87
CA PRO A 83 -13.55 -22.34 -23.66
C PRO A 83 -14.57 -21.41 -22.98
N LYS A 84 -15.23 -20.54 -23.75
CA LYS A 84 -16.25 -19.60 -23.23
C LYS A 84 -17.39 -20.36 -22.55
N LYS A 85 -17.73 -19.95 -21.32
CA LYS A 85 -18.86 -20.50 -20.56
C LYS A 85 -20.21 -20.11 -21.17
N ASN A 86 -20.32 -18.89 -21.69
CA ASN A 86 -21.49 -18.47 -22.48
C ASN A 86 -21.06 -17.78 -23.79
N PRO A 87 -21.05 -18.50 -24.93
CA PRO A 87 -20.62 -17.96 -26.22
C PRO A 87 -21.66 -17.05 -26.89
N ARG A 88 -22.90 -16.99 -26.38
CA ARG A 88 -23.97 -16.16 -26.95
C ARG A 88 -23.81 -14.67 -26.63
N ILE A 89 -23.04 -14.35 -25.59
CA ILE A 89 -22.77 -12.97 -25.19
C ILE A 89 -21.52 -12.53 -25.94
N LYS A 90 -21.68 -11.52 -26.82
CA LYS A 90 -20.56 -10.95 -27.57
C LYS A 90 -19.67 -10.13 -26.61
N PRO A 91 -18.34 -10.15 -26.80
CA PRO A 91 -17.40 -9.30 -26.06
C PRO A 91 -17.74 -7.81 -26.19
#